data_AF-V9LD04-F1
#
_entry.id   AF-V9LD04-F1
#
_cell.length_a   1.000
_cell.length_b   1.000
_cell.length_c   1.000
_cell.angle_alpha   90.00
_cell.angle_beta   90.00
_cell.angle_gamma   90.00
#
_symmetry.space_group_name_H-M   'P 1'
#
loop_
_entity.id
_entity.type
_entity.pdbx_description
1 polymer ?
#
loop_
_entity_poly.entity_id
_entity_poly.type
_entity_poly.pdbx_seq_one_letter_code
_entity_poly.pdbx_strand_id
1 'polypeptide(L)'
;RYNSKGELELCEFKTRSQRSFPGAAQRKSHHLQVRVYKCLFEAMIRGEVDKGILLRHLRLRTEQPFGSEVSEHAEKMGFTVHKFGDLLDLVLLNLTYSEIPQIDTLMIEYCYQADRSAIGAEAVCFHEEWLRRELANCFSFWKGQREAEGVDIEEAWKCCSCDFVDICDWRQRKAEELTQKYKAIQSRGRPKLH
;
A
#
# COMPACT_ATOMS: atom_id res chain seq x y z
N ARG A 1 -5.46 -6.28 16.26
CA ARG A 1 -5.35 -7.23 17.42
C ARG A 1 -4.66 -6.48 18.56
N TYR A 2 -4.83 -6.89 19.82
CA TYR A 2 -4.02 -6.32 20.90
C TYR A 2 -2.72 -7.10 21.06
N ASN A 3 -1.58 -6.42 21.18
CA ASN A 3 -0.31 -7.07 21.44
C ASN A 3 -0.12 -7.35 22.95
N SER A 4 1.02 -7.94 23.33
CA SER A 4 1.31 -8.29 24.74
C SER A 4 1.41 -7.09 25.68
N LYS A 5 1.49 -5.86 25.16
CA LYS A 5 1.49 -4.60 25.91
C LYS A 5 0.11 -3.96 26.01
N GLY A 6 -0.92 -4.57 25.41
CA GLY A 6 -2.27 -3.99 25.35
C GLY A 6 -2.42 -2.88 24.31
N GLU A 7 -1.47 -2.73 23.38
CA GLU A 7 -1.52 -1.76 22.29
C GLU A 7 -2.37 -2.32 21.13
N LEU A 8 -3.23 -1.50 20.52
CA LEU A 8 -3.99 -1.86 19.33
C LEU A 8 -3.06 -1.89 18.11
N GLU A 9 -2.81 -3.09 17.63
CA GLU A 9 -1.92 -3.38 16.50
C GLU A 9 -2.71 -3.64 15.21
N LEU A 10 -2.37 -2.91 14.15
CA LEU A 10 -2.80 -3.22 12.79
C LEU A 10 -1.72 -4.10 12.12
N CYS A 11 -2.11 -5.32 11.78
CA CYS A 11 -1.24 -6.30 11.11
C CYS A 11 -1.69 -6.54 9.67
N GLU A 12 -0.79 -6.30 8.73
CA GLU A 12 -0.97 -6.68 7.33
C GLU A 12 -0.22 -7.97 7.03
N PHE A 13 -0.91 -8.96 6.46
CA PHE A 13 -0.28 -10.21 6.04
C PHE A 13 0.10 -10.17 4.57
N LYS A 14 1.34 -10.56 4.26
CA LYS A 14 1.87 -10.62 2.90
C LYS A 14 2.37 -12.02 2.58
N THR A 15 1.79 -12.64 1.56
CA THR A 15 2.27 -13.92 1.06
C THR A 15 3.53 -13.74 0.20
N ARG A 16 4.43 -14.71 0.27
CA ARG A 16 5.66 -14.77 -0.53
C ARG A 16 5.79 -16.14 -1.20
N SER A 17 6.23 -16.12 -2.45
CA SER A 17 6.60 -17.33 -3.21
C SER A 17 7.99 -17.87 -2.86
N GLN A 18 8.80 -17.08 -2.14
CA GLN A 18 10.12 -17.46 -1.65
C GLN A 18 10.14 -17.32 -0.12
N ARG A 19 10.90 -18.16 0.58
CA ARG A 19 11.08 -18.07 2.05
C ARG A 19 12.07 -16.96 2.43
N SER A 20 11.80 -15.75 1.95
CA SER A 20 12.64 -14.58 2.20
C SER A 20 11.80 -13.31 2.21
N PHE A 21 12.34 -12.29 2.88
CA PHE A 21 11.77 -10.95 2.85
C PHE A 21 11.75 -10.40 1.41
N PRO A 22 10.76 -9.55 1.07
CA PRO A 22 10.76 -8.85 -0.20
C PRO A 22 11.93 -7.88 -0.32
N GLY A 23 12.24 -7.51 -1.58
CA GLY A 23 13.20 -6.45 -1.87
C GLY A 23 12.74 -5.08 -1.36
N ALA A 24 13.66 -4.11 -1.34
CA ALA A 24 13.43 -2.79 -0.77
C ALA A 24 12.25 -2.04 -1.42
N ALA A 25 12.11 -2.09 -2.75
CA ALA A 25 11.01 -1.42 -3.45
C ALA A 25 9.63 -2.01 -3.07
N GLN A 26 9.54 -3.34 -2.94
CA GLN A 26 8.32 -4.02 -2.49
C GLN A 26 8.00 -3.65 -1.04
N ARG A 27 9.00 -3.65 -0.14
CA ARG A 27 8.82 -3.21 1.25
C ARG A 27 8.34 -1.77 1.34
N LYS A 28 8.89 -0.85 0.54
CA LYS A 28 8.43 0.55 0.46
C LYS A 28 6.94 0.63 0.14
N SER A 29 6.47 -0.14 -0.84
CA SER A 29 5.04 -0.22 -1.19
C SER A 29 4.18 -0.78 -0.05
N HIS A 30 4.64 -1.83 0.63
CA HIS A 30 3.90 -2.41 1.75
C HIS A 30 3.81 -1.44 2.93
N HIS A 31 4.89 -0.72 3.23
CA HIS A 31 4.90 0.29 4.29
C HIS A 31 3.93 1.43 3.97
N LEU A 32 3.90 1.89 2.71
CA LEU A 32 2.94 2.91 2.27
C LEU A 32 1.50 2.42 2.47
N GLN A 33 1.19 1.19 2.06
CA GLN A 33 -0.15 0.61 2.21
C GLN A 33 -0.61 0.59 3.67
N VAL A 34 0.20 0.07 4.59
CA VAL A 34 -0.18 -0.05 6.00
C VAL A 34 -0.36 1.32 6.66
N ARG A 35 0.46 2.31 6.28
CA ARG A 35 0.30 3.70 6.71
C ARG A 35 -1.02 4.31 6.21
N VAL A 36 -1.42 4.04 4.97
CA VAL A 36 -2.72 4.45 4.42
C VAL A 36 -3.87 3.79 5.17
N TYR A 37 -3.76 2.49 5.46
CA TYR A 37 -4.79 1.76 6.20
C TYR A 37 -5.03 2.36 7.59
N LYS A 38 -3.96 2.73 8.32
CA LYS A 38 -4.09 3.46 9.59
C LYS A 38 -4.92 4.73 9.43
N CYS A 39 -4.57 5.58 8.47
CA CYS A 39 -5.31 6.83 8.25
C CYS A 39 -6.78 6.61 7.91
N LEU A 40 -7.08 5.66 7.01
CA LEU A 40 -8.45 5.36 6.61
C LEU A 40 -9.27 4.81 7.77
N PHE A 41 -8.70 3.87 8.52
CA PHE A 41 -9.37 3.25 9.66
C PHE A 41 -9.67 4.27 10.76
N GLU A 42 -8.68 5.08 11.14
CA GLU A 42 -8.89 6.08 12.18
C GLU A 42 -9.81 7.22 11.75
N ALA A 43 -9.81 7.59 10.46
CA ALA A 43 -10.79 8.53 9.93
C ALA A 43 -12.23 7.97 10.01
N MET A 44 -12.43 6.66 9.79
CA MET A 44 -13.73 6.02 9.99
C MET A 44 -14.14 6.03 11.47
N ILE A 45 -13.23 5.74 12.40
CA ILE A 45 -13.51 5.81 13.86
C ILE A 45 -13.85 7.24 14.29
N ARG A 46 -13.16 8.25 13.75
CA ARG A 46 -13.44 9.67 14.07
C ARG A 46 -14.71 10.20 13.41
N GLY A 47 -15.42 9.41 12.60
CA GLY A 47 -16.60 9.86 11.85
C GLY A 47 -16.27 10.85 10.71
N GLU A 48 -15.01 10.89 10.25
CA GLU A 48 -14.56 11.74 9.13
C GLU A 48 -14.91 11.13 7.76
N VAL A 49 -15.35 9.86 7.74
CA VAL A 49 -15.75 9.13 6.54
C VAL A 49 -17.24 8.84 6.61
N ASP A 50 -18.02 9.53 5.77
CA ASP A 50 -19.43 9.23 5.56
C ASP A 50 -19.66 8.28 4.37
N LYS A 51 -20.88 7.74 4.30
CA LYS A 51 -21.32 6.89 3.18
C LYS A 51 -21.16 7.59 1.83
N GLY A 52 -21.48 8.88 1.73
CA GLY A 52 -21.37 9.67 0.50
C GLY A 52 -19.95 9.72 -0.06
N ILE A 53 -18.93 9.83 0.80
CA ILE A 53 -17.52 9.74 0.41
C ILE A 53 -17.25 8.37 -0.25
N LEU A 54 -17.66 7.27 0.38
CA LEU A 54 -17.46 5.92 -0.17
C LEU A 54 -18.17 5.74 -1.51
N LEU A 55 -19.41 6.22 -1.65
CA LEU A 55 -20.20 6.05 -2.87
C LEU A 55 -19.62 6.80 -4.06
N ARG A 56 -19.10 8.02 -3.83
CA ARG A 56 -18.44 8.81 -4.88
C ARG A 56 -17.22 8.09 -5.46
N HIS A 57 -16.48 7.34 -4.64
CA HIS A 57 -15.24 6.72 -5.06
C HIS A 57 -15.40 5.28 -5.57
N LEU A 58 -16.27 4.47 -4.95
CA LEU A 58 -16.35 3.03 -5.25
C LEU A 58 -17.35 2.68 -6.37
N ARG A 59 -18.21 3.62 -6.79
CA ARG A 59 -19.22 3.42 -7.86
C ARG A 59 -20.09 2.17 -7.64
N LEU A 60 -20.45 1.88 -6.40
CA LEU A 60 -21.23 0.71 -6.01
C LEU A 60 -22.74 0.97 -6.07
N ARG A 61 -23.53 -0.09 -6.31
CA ARG A 61 -25.00 -0.05 -6.24
C ARG A 61 -25.47 -0.36 -4.82
N THR A 62 -25.68 0.66 -4.00
CA THR A 62 -26.06 0.47 -2.59
C THR A 62 -27.52 0.09 -2.38
N GLU A 63 -28.37 0.42 -3.35
CA GLU A 63 -29.81 0.21 -3.26
C GLU A 63 -30.26 -1.16 -3.78
N GLN A 64 -29.33 -1.94 -4.34
CA GLN A 64 -29.64 -3.29 -4.78
C GLN A 64 -29.89 -4.16 -3.54
N PRO A 65 -31.05 -4.85 -3.45
CA PRO A 65 -31.32 -5.78 -2.39
C PRO A 65 -30.30 -6.92 -2.37
N PHE A 66 -29.99 -7.41 -1.17
CA PHE A 66 -29.20 -8.61 -1.01
C PHE A 66 -29.92 -9.84 -1.57
N GLY A 67 -29.14 -10.84 -1.97
CA GLY A 67 -29.68 -12.17 -2.26
C GLY A 67 -30.22 -12.83 -1.00
N SER A 68 -31.02 -13.89 -1.16
CA SER A 68 -31.60 -14.65 -0.05
C SER A 68 -30.54 -15.17 0.91
N GLU A 69 -29.44 -15.74 0.41
CA GLU A 69 -28.35 -16.29 1.24
C GLU A 69 -27.72 -15.23 2.16
N VAL A 70 -27.49 -14.03 1.65
CA VAL A 70 -26.90 -12.92 2.41
C VAL A 70 -27.90 -12.38 3.43
N SER A 71 -29.18 -12.29 3.04
CA SER A 71 -30.25 -11.82 3.92
C SER A 71 -30.49 -12.78 5.09
N GLU A 72 -30.60 -14.08 4.80
CA GLU A 72 -30.75 -15.14 5.81
C GLU A 72 -29.54 -15.18 6.76
N HIS A 73 -28.33 -14.99 6.23
CA HIS A 73 -27.13 -14.91 7.07
C HIS A 73 -27.15 -13.66 7.98
N ALA A 74 -27.53 -12.50 7.45
CA ALA A 74 -27.62 -11.27 8.21
C ALA A 74 -28.65 -11.39 9.35
N GLU A 75 -29.83 -11.92 9.06
CA GLU A 75 -30.87 -12.19 10.07
C GLU A 75 -30.39 -13.16 11.14
N LYS A 76 -29.69 -14.24 10.75
CA LYS A 76 -29.10 -15.20 11.70
C LYS A 76 -28.06 -14.57 12.61
N MET A 77 -27.32 -13.57 12.13
CA MET A 77 -26.36 -12.80 12.92
C MET A 77 -27.02 -11.67 13.72
N GLY A 78 -28.34 -11.49 13.62
CA GLY A 78 -29.11 -10.47 14.33
C GLY A 78 -29.10 -9.09 13.67
N PHE A 79 -28.75 -8.99 12.39
CA PHE A 79 -28.75 -7.74 11.65
C PHE A 79 -30.02 -7.58 10.82
N THR A 80 -30.67 -6.41 10.95
CA THR A 80 -31.78 -6.00 10.07
C THR A 80 -31.22 -5.15 8.92
N VAL A 81 -30.65 -5.80 7.91
CA VAL A 81 -30.09 -5.14 6.71
C VAL A 81 -30.63 -5.81 5.45
N HIS A 82 -31.07 -5.00 4.47
CA HIS A 82 -31.69 -5.51 3.25
C HIS A 82 -30.88 -5.19 1.98
N LYS A 83 -30.00 -4.20 2.07
CA LYS A 83 -29.16 -3.73 0.96
C LYS A 83 -27.77 -3.34 1.47
N PHE A 84 -26.81 -3.25 0.55
CA PHE A 84 -25.44 -2.87 0.89
C PHE A 84 -25.35 -1.49 1.55
N GLY A 85 -26.27 -0.58 1.19
CA GLY A 85 -26.39 0.72 1.84
C GLY A 85 -26.65 0.64 3.34
N ASP A 86 -27.51 -0.27 3.81
CA ASP A 86 -27.84 -0.42 5.23
C ASP A 86 -26.64 -0.95 6.01
N LEU A 87 -25.93 -1.91 5.42
CA LEU A 87 -24.72 -2.47 6.01
C LEU A 87 -23.61 -1.42 6.15
N LEU A 88 -23.44 -0.55 5.15
CA LEU A 88 -22.49 0.57 5.24
C LEU A 88 -22.87 1.54 6.36
N ASP A 89 -24.14 1.92 6.46
CA ASP A 89 -24.61 2.83 7.52
C ASP A 89 -24.34 2.20 8.90
N LEU A 90 -24.69 0.93 9.07
CA LEU A 90 -24.47 0.20 10.30
C LEU A 90 -22.98 0.11 10.67
N VAL A 91 -22.09 -0.20 9.71
CA VAL A 91 -20.65 -0.29 9.96
C VAL A 91 -20.07 1.07 10.35
N LEU A 92 -20.41 2.14 9.63
CA LEU A 92 -19.90 3.48 9.91
C LEU A 92 -20.39 4.00 11.27
N LEU A 93 -21.68 3.80 11.59
CA LEU A 93 -22.23 4.14 12.90
C LEU A 93 -21.53 3.36 14.01
N ASN A 94 -21.38 2.04 13.86
CA ASN A 94 -20.69 1.21 14.84
C ASN A 94 -19.24 1.66 15.05
N LEU A 95 -18.49 1.95 13.98
CA LEU A 95 -17.10 2.42 14.10
C LEU A 95 -17.01 3.79 14.80
N THR A 96 -17.94 4.70 14.49
CA THR A 96 -17.94 6.07 15.03
C THR A 96 -18.32 6.11 16.52
N TYR A 97 -19.26 5.26 16.94
CA TYR A 97 -19.80 5.27 18.30
C TYR A 97 -19.25 4.17 19.22
N SER A 98 -18.42 3.26 18.71
CA SER A 98 -17.70 2.32 19.56
C SER A 98 -16.48 2.98 20.20
N GLU A 99 -16.14 2.56 21.42
CA GLU A 99 -14.92 2.98 22.12
C GLU A 99 -13.67 2.27 21.57
N ILE A 100 -13.43 2.40 20.25
CA ILE A 100 -12.27 1.80 19.59
C ILE A 100 -11.10 2.77 19.74
N PRO A 101 -9.97 2.36 20.35
CA PRO A 101 -8.80 3.21 20.46
C PRO A 101 -8.15 3.43 19.08
N GLN A 102 -7.28 4.43 19.01
CA GLN A 102 -6.42 4.63 17.84
C GLN A 102 -5.44 3.46 17.68
N ILE A 103 -4.89 3.30 16.48
CA ILE A 103 -3.90 2.25 16.22
C ILE A 103 -2.55 2.71 16.80
N ASP A 104 -2.03 1.94 17.75
CA ASP A 104 -0.75 2.21 18.40
C ASP A 104 0.42 1.75 17.54
N THR A 105 0.31 0.56 16.93
CA THR A 105 1.42 -0.09 16.22
C THR A 105 1.01 -0.63 14.86
N LEU A 106 1.95 -0.55 13.91
CA LEU A 106 1.80 -1.06 12.55
C LEU A 106 2.79 -2.19 12.32
N MET A 107 2.28 -3.35 11.88
CA MET A 107 3.08 -4.54 11.61
C MET A 107 2.78 -5.09 10.22
N ILE A 108 3.82 -5.60 9.56
CA ILE A 108 3.68 -6.43 8.36
C ILE A 108 4.24 -7.80 8.68
N GLU A 109 3.44 -8.85 8.48
CA GLU A 109 3.86 -10.24 8.64
C GLU A 109 3.97 -10.91 7.28
N TYR A 110 5.15 -11.44 6.96
CA TYR A 110 5.39 -12.18 5.73
C TYR A 110 5.21 -13.67 5.98
N CYS A 111 4.39 -14.31 5.16
CA CYS A 111 4.11 -15.75 5.24
C CYS A 111 4.50 -16.45 3.93
N TYR A 112 5.06 -17.65 4.02
CA TYR A 112 5.33 -18.46 2.86
C TYR A 112 4.03 -19.05 2.31
N GLN A 113 3.73 -18.81 1.04
CA GLN A 113 2.40 -19.10 0.48
C GLN A 113 2.08 -20.60 0.41
N ALA A 114 3.08 -21.48 0.33
CA ALA A 114 2.85 -22.92 0.13
C ALA A 114 2.37 -23.62 1.40
N ASP A 115 2.86 -23.21 2.57
CA ASP A 115 2.54 -23.87 3.86
C ASP A 115 2.03 -22.90 4.94
N ARG A 116 1.87 -21.61 4.59
CA ARG A 116 1.45 -20.53 5.49
C ARG A 116 2.38 -20.30 6.69
N SER A 117 3.59 -20.84 6.68
CA SER A 117 4.57 -20.60 7.73
C SER A 117 5.02 -19.14 7.74
N ALA A 118 5.24 -18.59 8.94
CA ALA A 118 5.77 -17.24 9.10
C ALA A 118 7.25 -17.20 8.63
N ILE A 119 7.55 -16.24 7.76
CA ILE A 119 8.92 -15.89 7.36
C ILE A 119 9.49 -14.89 8.37
N GLY A 120 8.67 -13.93 8.78
CA GLY A 120 9.03 -12.93 9.77
C GLY A 120 8.08 -11.74 9.74
N ALA A 121 8.18 -10.88 10.75
CA ALA A 121 7.38 -9.66 10.85
C ALA A 121 8.28 -8.42 10.97
N GLU A 122 7.76 -7.29 10.51
CA GLU A 122 8.43 -6.00 10.53
C GLU A 122 7.51 -4.92 11.09
N ALA A 123 8.03 -4.11 12.02
CA ALA A 123 7.35 -2.94 12.53
C ALA A 123 7.50 -1.75 11.58
N VAL A 124 6.42 -0.99 11.38
CA VAL A 124 6.38 0.16 10.47
C VAL A 124 6.16 1.45 11.28
N CYS A 125 7.11 2.38 11.21
CA CYS A 125 6.92 3.70 11.80
C CYS A 125 5.87 4.50 11.02
N PHE A 126 4.99 5.19 11.74
CA PHE A 126 4.00 6.09 11.15
C PHE A 126 4.42 7.55 11.29
N HIS A 127 4.50 8.27 10.16
CA HIS A 127 4.75 9.70 10.10
C HIS A 127 3.76 10.32 9.12
N GLU A 128 2.77 11.06 9.63
CA GLU A 128 1.68 11.58 8.81
C GLU A 128 2.16 12.55 7.72
N GLU A 129 3.06 13.48 8.06
CA GLU A 129 3.62 14.44 7.10
C GLU A 129 4.35 13.74 5.93
N TRP A 130 5.15 12.72 6.26
CA TRP A 130 5.83 11.91 5.25
C TRP A 130 4.81 11.21 4.35
N LEU A 131 3.76 10.61 4.94
CA LEU A 131 2.72 9.92 4.19
C LEU A 131 2.00 10.87 3.23
N ARG A 132 1.59 12.05 3.71
CA ARG A 132 0.91 13.06 2.90
C ARG A 132 1.78 13.51 1.73
N ARG A 133 3.08 13.71 1.96
CA ARG A 133 4.03 14.06 0.90
C ARG A 133 4.18 12.94 -0.13
N GLU A 134 4.34 11.69 0.29
CA GLU A 134 4.46 10.56 -0.64
C GLU A 134 3.17 10.36 -1.44
N LEU A 135 2.00 10.46 -0.81
CA LEU A 135 0.71 10.38 -1.51
C LEU A 135 0.54 11.52 -2.50
N ALA A 136 0.91 12.75 -2.14
CA ALA A 136 0.90 13.89 -3.07
C ALA A 136 1.83 13.64 -4.26
N ASN A 137 3.01 13.07 -4.05
CA ASN A 137 3.92 12.68 -5.13
C ASN A 137 3.36 11.56 -6.02
N CYS A 138 2.65 10.59 -5.44
CA CYS A 138 1.96 9.58 -6.25
C CYS A 138 0.83 10.21 -7.06
N PHE A 139 -0.01 11.05 -6.44
CA PHE A 139 -1.16 11.65 -7.10
C PHE A 139 -0.78 12.66 -8.18
N SER A 140 0.32 13.39 -8.02
CA SER A 140 0.79 14.29 -9.08
C SER A 140 1.10 13.52 -10.36
N PHE A 141 1.66 12.30 -10.26
CA PHE A 141 1.87 11.45 -11.41
C PHE A 141 0.55 10.97 -12.02
N TRP A 142 -0.34 10.41 -11.19
CA TRP A 142 -1.63 9.90 -11.65
C TRP A 142 -2.55 10.99 -12.24
N LYS A 143 -2.37 12.25 -11.85
CA LYS A 143 -3.11 13.40 -12.39
C LYS A 143 -2.41 14.07 -13.59
N GLY A 144 -1.27 13.54 -14.06
CA GLY A 144 -0.50 14.13 -15.15
C GLY A 144 0.17 15.47 -14.80
N GLN A 145 0.38 15.74 -13.52
CA GLN A 145 1.02 16.96 -13.00
C GLN A 145 2.53 16.80 -12.83
N ARG A 146 3.06 15.58 -12.96
CA ARG A 146 4.49 15.31 -13.07
C ARG A 146 4.76 14.16 -14.03
N GLU A 147 5.99 14.15 -14.55
CA GLU A 147 6.50 13.07 -15.39
C GLU A 147 6.75 11.77 -14.61
N ALA A 148 6.83 10.67 -15.34
CA ALA A 148 7.24 9.37 -14.81
C ALA A 148 8.68 9.44 -14.29
N GLU A 149 8.88 8.90 -13.09
CA GLU A 149 10.23 8.66 -12.55
C GLU A 149 10.62 7.22 -12.86
N GLY A 150 11.85 7.02 -13.32
CA GLY A 150 12.36 5.68 -13.53
C GLY A 150 12.62 4.96 -12.21
N VAL A 151 12.80 3.65 -12.31
CA VAL A 151 13.09 2.79 -11.17
C VAL A 151 14.49 3.05 -10.61
N ASP A 152 14.73 2.65 -9.36
CA ASP A 152 16.09 2.55 -8.83
C ASP A 152 16.91 1.57 -9.68
N ILE A 153 18.23 1.73 -9.70
CA ILE A 153 19.13 0.94 -10.57
C ILE A 153 19.02 -0.55 -10.23
N GLU A 154 18.85 -0.89 -8.96
CA GLU A 154 18.66 -2.24 -8.44
C GLU A 154 17.35 -2.89 -8.94
N GLU A 155 16.38 -2.08 -9.32
CA GLU A 155 15.07 -2.50 -9.83
C GLU A 155 14.99 -2.41 -11.37
N ALA A 156 16.10 -2.09 -12.05
CA ALA A 156 16.17 -1.98 -13.51
C ALA A 156 15.84 -3.28 -14.24
N TRP A 157 15.89 -4.44 -13.56
CA TRP A 157 15.42 -5.72 -14.09
C TRP A 157 13.94 -5.66 -14.55
N LYS A 158 13.13 -4.76 -13.99
CA LYS A 158 11.74 -4.52 -14.45
C LYS A 158 11.67 -4.03 -15.89
N CYS A 159 12.75 -3.42 -16.40
CA CYS A 159 12.82 -3.01 -17.79
C CYS A 159 12.86 -4.20 -18.76
N CYS A 160 13.24 -5.41 -18.30
CA CYS A 160 13.30 -6.60 -19.14
C CYS A 160 11.91 -7.08 -19.61
N SER A 161 10.85 -6.64 -18.94
CA SER A 161 9.45 -6.95 -19.26
C SER A 161 8.61 -5.69 -19.46
N CYS A 162 9.24 -4.56 -19.76
CA CYS A 162 8.54 -3.28 -19.92
C CYS A 162 8.15 -3.08 -21.39
N ASP A 163 6.85 -2.91 -21.66
CA ASP A 163 6.34 -2.70 -23.02
C ASP A 163 6.84 -1.39 -23.66
N PHE A 164 7.34 -0.45 -22.85
CA PHE A 164 7.83 0.85 -23.29
C PHE A 164 9.37 0.92 -23.34
N VAL A 165 10.05 -0.22 -23.26
CA VAL A 165 11.51 -0.32 -23.11
C VAL A 165 12.30 0.41 -24.20
N ASP A 166 11.78 0.42 -25.43
CA ASP A 166 12.42 1.01 -26.61
C ASP A 166 12.31 2.54 -26.65
N ILE A 167 11.25 3.09 -26.05
CA ILE A 167 10.98 4.54 -26.02
C ILE A 167 11.18 5.15 -24.62
N CYS A 168 11.84 4.43 -23.71
CA CYS A 168 11.99 4.87 -22.33
C CYS A 168 13.13 5.90 -22.16
N ASP A 169 12.77 7.18 -22.06
CA ASP A 169 13.72 8.29 -21.87
C ASP A 169 14.61 8.14 -20.63
N TRP A 170 14.10 7.52 -19.56
CA TRP A 170 14.90 7.25 -18.37
C TRP A 170 16.06 6.28 -18.66
N ARG A 171 15.82 5.21 -19.43
CA ARG A 171 16.86 4.24 -19.80
C ARG A 171 17.90 4.89 -20.70
N GLN A 172 17.47 5.70 -21.67
CA GLN A 172 18.36 6.43 -22.58
C GLN A 172 19.30 7.34 -21.79
N ARG A 173 18.75 8.19 -20.91
CA ARG A 173 19.55 9.07 -20.02
C ARG A 173 20.53 8.29 -19.14
N LYS A 174 20.10 7.15 -18.55
CA LYS A 174 20.99 6.33 -17.72
C LYS A 174 22.14 5.70 -18.51
N ALA A 175 21.90 5.28 -19.75
CA ALA A 175 22.94 4.77 -20.64
C ALA A 175 23.97 5.87 -21.00
N GLU A 176 23.50 7.09 -21.26
CA GLU A 176 24.36 8.25 -21.53
C GLU A 176 25.22 8.61 -20.30
N GLU A 177 24.63 8.69 -19.11
CA GLU A 177 25.34 8.94 -17.85
C GLU A 177 26.48 7.93 -17.63
N LEU A 178 26.23 6.64 -17.87
CA LEU A 178 27.23 5.57 -17.75
C LEU A 178 28.35 5.73 -18.79
N THR A 179 27.99 6.04 -20.03
CA THR A 179 28.95 6.28 -21.11
C THR A 179 29.87 7.47 -20.79
N GLN A 180 29.30 8.57 -20.27
CA GLN A 180 30.06 9.74 -19.85
C GLN A 180 31.00 9.41 -18.68
N LYS A 181 30.52 8.68 -17.67
CA LYS A 181 31.36 8.23 -16.54
C LYS A 181 32.54 7.38 -17.02
N TYR A 182 32.30 6.44 -17.94
CA TYR A 182 33.36 5.59 -18.48
C TYR A 182 34.42 6.39 -19.25
N LYS A 183 34.00 7.33 -20.09
CA LYS A 183 34.91 8.25 -20.80
C LYS A 183 35.75 9.10 -19.82
N ALA A 184 35.14 9.61 -18.76
CA ALA A 184 35.82 10.39 -17.73
C ALA A 184 36.85 9.57 -16.93
N ILE A 185 36.58 8.29 -16.68
CA ILE A 185 37.53 7.36 -16.04
C ILE A 185 38.71 7.09 -16.97
N GLN A 186 38.47 6.86 -18.26
CA GLN A 186 39.54 6.65 -19.25
C GLN A 186 40.43 7.89 -19.42
N SER A 187 39.85 9.09 -19.41
CA SER A 187 40.63 10.34 -19.54
C SER A 187 41.47 10.67 -18.29
N ARG A 188 41.16 10.09 -17.13
CA ARG A 188 41.90 10.31 -15.87
C ARG A 188 43.15 9.45 -15.72
N GLY A 189 43.38 8.49 -16.63
CA GLY A 189 44.59 7.65 -16.66
C GLY A 189 44.71 6.68 -15.49
N ARG A 190 45.16 5.45 -15.76
CA ARG A 190 45.61 4.52 -14.71
C ARG A 190 46.84 5.14 -14.02
N PRO A 191 46.91 5.24 -12.67
CA PRO A 191 48.15 5.64 -12.01
C PRO A 191 49.26 4.67 -12.44
N LYS A 192 50.36 5.19 -12.98
CA LYS A 192 51.56 4.39 -13.20
C LYS A 192 52.09 4.01 -11.82
N LEU A 193 51.95 2.73 -11.48
CA LEU A 193 52.70 2.14 -10.36
C LEU A 193 54.19 2.20 -10.75
N HIS A 194 54.93 3.03 -10.03
CA HIS A 194 56.40 3.04 -10.04
C HIS A 194 56.91 2.06 -8.99
#